data_AF-A0A2E2ZD89-F1
#
_entry.id   AF-A0A2E2ZD89-F1
#
_cell.length_a   1.000
_cell.length_b   1.000
_cell.length_c   1.000
_cell.angle_alpha   90.00
_cell.angle_beta   90.00
_cell.angle_gamma   90.00
#
_symmetry.space_group_name_H-M   'P 1'
#
loop_
_entity.id
_entity.type
_entity.pdbx_description
1 polymer ?
#
loop_
_entity_poly.entity_id
_entity_poly.type
_entity_poly.pdbx_seq_one_letter_code
_entity_poly.pdbx_strand_id
1 'polypeptide(L)'
;MLNFAGKDNFVWWTGVVEDVNDPEKLGRVRIRIIGYHEEFVQTEELPWASPIMPMNSASAGGIGISPTGVIEGSWCLGFFRDGEYAQDPIIWGTVPGKQVSPDGNRSGRGSQVPGALKVLSGASSPDSVSEGTAGYAQGDTTATPEQLSNAGSAELTDFLKQQEGFSAKSFWDHKQESIGYGTKANFKGEVIDEAEATRRLEVNIAKFRAGVIARKNKYGYDWNDRQVDALTSFAYNLGPGSIDTLTANGTRDNATIANKMLQYNKASGKVLPGLARRRQQEVAMFNSGGTDGNVPPAALSPETSTDQLVQRETASERNRASTTTTSQAASSGSSRSGTSGSTGQSRAQLSDLPQHSTQQELDTTEPVENKTPVTSNDLFGEPESPAAPQYPYNTATYSRSGHLIEMDDTPGAERLHTYHRSGSFEEYHPNGDIVERTIGSNFDIVHGDKNIHVKGNLNIVVDGYWQVVVGGTALIGAGSTIDTKSGGNTTIKAPKIDLNP
;
A
#
# COMPACT_ATOMS: atom_id res chain seq x y z
N MET A 1 46.42 19.75 38.17
CA MET A 1 45.64 18.60 37.67
C MET A 1 44.88 19.08 36.44
N LEU A 2 44.52 18.21 35.50
CA LEU A 2 43.47 18.53 34.54
C LEU A 2 42.14 18.58 35.31
N ASN A 3 41.27 19.53 35.01
CA ASN A 3 39.92 19.55 35.57
C ASN A 3 39.15 18.34 35.02
N PHE A 4 38.43 17.65 35.89
CA PHE A 4 37.66 16.47 35.52
C PHE A 4 36.24 16.92 35.15
N ALA A 5 35.85 16.76 33.89
CA ALA A 5 34.50 17.10 33.42
C ALA A 5 33.45 16.38 34.27
N GLY A 6 32.49 17.13 34.82
CA GLY A 6 31.53 16.62 35.80
C GLY A 6 31.94 16.76 37.27
N LYS A 7 32.99 17.53 37.58
CA LYS A 7 33.17 18.18 38.91
C LYS A 7 32.66 19.63 38.95
N ASP A 8 32.40 20.20 37.79
CA ASP A 8 31.81 21.52 37.60
C ASP A 8 30.28 21.46 37.82
N ASN A 9 29.62 22.61 37.96
CA ASN A 9 28.19 22.66 38.28
C ASN A 9 27.33 22.06 37.14
N PHE A 10 26.35 21.22 37.50
CA PHE A 10 25.41 20.63 36.54
C PHE A 10 24.37 21.65 36.09
N VAL A 11 24.58 22.26 34.92
CA VAL A 11 23.69 23.25 34.32
C VAL A 11 22.79 22.56 33.30
N TRP A 12 21.51 22.38 33.68
CA TRP A 12 20.46 21.86 32.80
C TRP A 12 19.75 23.00 32.06
N TRP A 13 19.09 22.66 30.94
CA TRP A 13 18.39 23.63 30.11
C TRP A 13 17.20 23.02 29.37
N THR A 14 16.30 23.88 28.87
CA THR A 14 15.28 23.55 27.87
C THR A 14 15.48 24.39 26.61
N GLY A 15 15.10 23.84 25.45
CA GLY A 15 15.28 24.51 24.18
C GLY A 15 14.45 23.90 23.05
N VAL A 16 14.44 24.59 21.91
CA VAL A 16 13.73 24.19 20.69
C VAL A 16 14.74 23.92 19.57
N VAL A 17 14.61 22.78 18.90
CA VAL A 17 15.43 22.40 17.74
C VAL A 17 15.10 23.30 16.55
N GLU A 18 16.12 23.87 15.89
CA GLU A 18 15.94 24.76 14.73
C GLU A 18 16.59 24.26 13.44
N ASP A 19 17.58 23.37 13.52
CA ASP A 19 18.19 22.73 12.34
C ASP A 19 18.68 21.32 12.70
N VAL A 20 18.39 20.36 11.81
CA VAL A 20 18.68 18.92 11.97
C VAL A 20 19.71 18.40 10.96
N ASN A 21 20.29 19.25 10.13
CA ASN A 21 21.10 18.88 8.98
C ASN A 21 22.61 18.76 9.32
N ASP A 22 22.93 17.94 10.31
CA ASP A 22 24.30 17.73 10.83
C ASP A 22 25.33 17.38 9.73
N PRO A 23 26.32 18.25 9.44
CA PRO A 23 27.35 18.00 8.44
C PRO A 23 28.20 16.74 8.72
N GLU A 24 28.38 16.40 10.00
CA GLU A 24 29.17 15.23 10.44
C GLU A 24 28.33 13.96 10.56
N LYS A 25 26.99 14.08 10.45
CA LYS A 25 26.03 12.96 10.50
C LYS A 25 26.10 12.13 11.79
N LEU A 26 26.45 12.77 12.90
CA LEU A 26 26.48 12.19 14.25
C LEU A 26 25.11 12.23 14.92
N GLY A 27 24.11 12.86 14.29
CA GLY A 27 22.76 13.06 14.85
C GLY A 27 22.66 14.30 15.72
N ARG A 28 23.64 15.21 15.65
CA ARG A 28 23.57 16.50 16.35
C ARG A 28 22.47 17.36 15.75
N VAL A 29 21.96 18.30 16.54
CA VAL A 29 20.99 19.31 16.06
C VAL A 29 21.34 20.68 16.63
N ARG A 30 21.02 21.74 15.90
CA ARG A 30 21.11 23.10 16.43
C ARG A 30 19.89 23.42 17.27
N ILE A 31 20.10 24.05 18.43
CA ILE A 31 19.05 24.28 19.42
C ILE A 31 19.07 25.71 19.98
N ARG A 32 17.91 26.38 19.95
CA ARG A 32 17.73 27.65 20.65
C ARG A 32 17.41 27.35 22.11
N ILE A 33 18.37 27.61 22.98
CA ILE A 33 18.29 27.32 24.42
C ILE A 33 17.65 28.52 25.11
N ILE A 34 16.55 28.27 25.82
CA ILE A 34 15.72 29.31 26.43
C ILE A 34 16.49 29.97 27.58
N GLY A 35 16.60 31.30 27.55
CA GLY A 35 17.37 32.07 28.52
C GLY A 35 18.87 32.18 28.23
N TYR A 36 19.39 31.47 27.22
CA TYR A 36 20.77 31.58 26.74
C TYR A 36 20.87 32.22 25.35
N HIS A 37 19.95 31.88 24.44
CA HIS A 37 20.00 32.31 23.04
C HIS A 37 18.86 33.30 22.74
N GLU A 38 19.22 34.58 22.58
CA GLU A 38 18.30 35.68 22.22
C GLU A 38 17.68 35.50 20.82
N GLU A 39 16.57 36.20 20.52
CA GLU A 39 15.86 36.06 19.24
C GLU A 39 16.68 36.46 18.00
N PHE A 40 17.73 37.28 18.14
CA PHE A 40 18.51 37.79 17.01
C PHE A 40 19.68 36.87 16.59
N VAL A 41 20.04 35.86 17.40
CA VAL A 41 21.07 34.86 17.02
C VAL A 41 20.54 34.03 15.86
N GLN A 42 21.25 33.99 14.73
CA GLN A 42 20.78 33.27 13.55
C GLN A 42 20.83 31.76 13.78
N THR A 43 19.96 31.01 13.12
CA THR A 43 19.87 29.55 13.30
C THR A 43 21.21 28.88 13.00
N GLU A 44 21.99 29.37 12.03
CA GLU A 44 23.30 28.85 11.65
C GLU A 44 24.39 29.10 12.71
N GLU A 45 24.21 30.09 13.59
CA GLU A 45 25.15 30.47 14.65
C GLU A 45 24.93 29.65 15.94
N LEU A 46 23.82 28.93 16.05
CA LEU A 46 23.50 28.10 17.21
C LEU A 46 24.45 26.88 17.33
N PRO A 47 24.83 26.51 18.56
CA PRO A 47 25.72 25.36 18.81
C PRO A 47 25.04 24.03 18.45
N TRP A 48 25.84 23.07 17.97
CA TRP A 48 25.42 21.70 17.69
C TRP A 48 25.34 20.88 18.99
N ALA A 49 24.13 20.61 19.46
CA ALA A 49 23.90 19.74 20.60
C ALA A 49 23.90 18.26 20.19
N SER A 50 24.58 17.40 20.96
CA SER A 50 24.61 15.95 20.69
C SER A 50 23.57 15.19 21.52
N PRO A 51 22.87 14.17 20.97
CA PRO A 51 21.89 13.40 21.73
C PRO A 51 22.55 12.34 22.63
N ILE A 52 21.97 12.13 23.82
CA ILE A 52 22.17 10.91 24.61
C ILE A 52 21.34 9.79 24.00
N MET A 53 22.00 8.67 23.75
CA MET A 53 21.35 7.45 23.27
C MET A 53 20.93 6.56 24.46
N PRO A 54 19.79 5.85 24.36
CA PRO A 54 19.36 4.90 25.38
C PRO A 54 20.32 3.70 25.47
N MET A 55 20.38 3.03 26.63
CA MET A 55 21.39 1.98 26.89
C MET A 55 21.29 0.74 25.98
N ASN A 56 20.17 0.53 25.29
CA ASN A 56 20.02 -0.49 24.25
C ASN A 56 20.65 -0.09 22.90
N SER A 57 21.22 1.11 22.79
CA SER A 57 22.03 1.57 21.65
C SER A 57 23.50 1.69 22.05
N ALA A 58 24.33 0.73 21.63
CA ALA A 58 25.77 0.70 21.95
C ALA A 58 26.53 1.94 21.43
N SER A 59 26.02 2.61 20.40
CA SER A 59 26.50 3.91 19.88
C SER A 59 27.99 3.91 19.48
N ALA A 60 28.49 2.74 19.09
CA ALA A 60 29.90 2.51 18.78
C ALA A 60 30.04 1.44 17.67
N GLY A 61 31.04 1.57 16.80
CA GLY A 61 31.34 0.58 15.75
C GLY A 61 30.22 0.35 14.72
N GLY A 62 29.26 1.29 14.59
CA GLY A 62 28.06 1.12 13.78
C GLY A 62 26.94 0.30 14.42
N ILE A 63 27.08 -0.09 15.70
CA ILE A 63 26.09 -0.85 16.46
C ILE A 63 25.26 0.12 17.31
N GLY A 64 23.95 0.16 17.10
CA GLY A 64 23.02 0.97 17.88
C GLY A 64 21.72 1.30 17.15
N ILE A 65 20.97 2.23 17.73
CA ILE A 65 19.78 2.87 17.14
C ILE A 65 20.24 4.13 16.40
N SER A 66 19.50 4.58 15.39
CA SER A 66 19.81 5.85 14.70
C SER A 66 19.75 7.03 15.68
N PRO A 67 20.76 7.93 15.73
CA PRO A 67 20.76 9.12 16.57
C PRO A 67 19.88 10.26 16.00
N THR A 68 18.87 9.91 15.20
CA THR A 68 18.00 10.85 14.49
C THR A 68 16.53 10.53 14.76
N GLY A 69 15.71 11.57 14.85
CA GLY A 69 14.28 11.45 15.12
C GLY A 69 13.64 12.82 15.29
N VAL A 70 14.19 13.61 16.21
CA VAL A 70 13.76 14.99 16.51
C VAL A 70 13.70 15.88 15.27
N ILE A 71 12.61 16.62 15.10
CA ILE A 71 12.38 17.58 14.01
C ILE A 71 12.62 19.02 14.47
N GLU A 72 12.80 19.93 13.52
CA GLU A 72 12.67 21.37 13.74
C GLU A 72 11.34 21.67 14.47
N GLY A 73 11.37 22.54 15.49
CA GLY A 73 10.25 22.77 16.40
C GLY A 73 10.10 21.78 17.57
N SER A 74 10.91 20.72 17.65
CA SER A 74 10.90 19.80 18.81
C SER A 74 11.40 20.49 20.07
N TRP A 75 10.66 20.34 21.16
CA TRP A 75 11.11 20.73 22.51
C TRP A 75 12.02 19.65 23.10
N CYS A 76 13.16 20.06 23.65
CA CYS A 76 14.16 19.19 24.25
C CYS A 76 14.55 19.66 25.66
N LEU A 77 14.90 18.68 26.51
CA LEU A 77 15.59 18.86 27.78
C LEU A 77 17.05 18.42 27.61
N GLY A 78 17.98 19.14 28.22
CA GLY A 78 19.40 18.86 28.12
C GLY A 78 20.24 19.45 29.25
N PHE A 79 21.57 19.36 29.10
CA PHE A 79 22.55 19.99 29.99
C PHE A 79 23.83 20.36 29.22
N PHE A 80 24.71 21.14 29.83
CA PHE A 80 26.02 21.48 29.29
C PHE A 80 27.11 20.59 29.90
N ARG A 81 27.98 19.97 29.09
CA ARG A 81 29.11 19.15 29.61
C ARG A 81 30.19 20.00 30.27
N ASP A 82 30.28 21.26 29.89
CA ASP A 82 31.16 22.30 30.42
C ASP A 82 30.47 23.20 31.48
N GLY A 83 29.28 22.81 31.96
CA GLY A 83 28.59 23.48 33.05
C GLY A 83 28.25 24.94 32.74
N GLU A 84 28.76 25.86 33.56
CA GLU A 84 28.48 27.31 33.45
C GLU A 84 29.13 27.98 32.22
N TYR A 85 30.09 27.33 31.55
CA TYR A 85 30.65 27.85 30.29
C TYR A 85 29.66 27.74 29.11
N ALA A 86 28.71 26.81 29.17
CA ALA A 86 27.56 26.71 28.26
C ALA A 86 27.89 26.60 26.74
N GLN A 87 29.05 26.06 26.37
CA GLN A 87 29.47 25.89 24.97
C GLN A 87 29.21 24.47 24.43
N ASP A 88 29.05 23.46 25.29
CA ASP A 88 28.98 22.04 24.90
C ASP A 88 27.65 21.37 25.30
N PRO A 89 26.54 21.69 24.60
CA PRO A 89 25.20 21.20 24.92
C PRO A 89 24.96 19.73 24.55
N ILE A 90 24.24 19.03 25.42
CA ILE A 90 23.80 17.64 25.26
C ILE A 90 22.29 17.55 25.44
N ILE A 91 21.60 16.95 24.47
CA ILE A 91 20.16 16.62 24.58
C ILE A 91 20.03 15.32 25.37
N TRP A 92 19.25 15.35 26.44
CA TRP A 92 18.86 14.16 27.20
C TRP A 92 17.62 13.49 26.58
N GLY A 93 16.66 14.29 26.11
CA GLY A 93 15.49 13.78 25.41
C GLY A 93 14.53 14.89 24.96
N THR A 94 13.48 14.49 24.23
CA THR A 94 12.37 15.38 23.87
C THR A 94 11.33 15.48 24.98
N VAL A 95 10.59 16.59 25.00
CA VAL A 95 9.48 16.84 25.93
C VAL A 95 8.20 17.05 25.12
N PRO A 96 7.18 16.18 25.24
CA PRO A 96 5.89 16.40 24.60
C PRO A 96 5.14 17.56 25.29
N GLY A 97 4.37 18.33 24.52
CA GLY A 97 3.63 19.48 25.03
C GLY A 97 2.34 19.76 24.27
N LYS A 98 1.33 20.26 24.98
CA LYS A 98 0.09 20.77 24.39
C LYS A 98 0.39 22.09 23.68
N GLN A 99 0.22 22.13 22.36
CA GLN A 99 0.23 23.41 21.63
C GLN A 99 -0.92 24.28 22.12
N VAL A 100 -0.64 25.55 22.37
CA VAL A 100 -1.61 26.57 22.79
C VAL A 100 -1.57 27.67 21.74
N SER A 101 -2.73 28.27 21.42
CA SER A 101 -2.81 29.31 20.41
C SER A 101 -1.97 30.56 20.79
N PRO A 102 -1.51 31.36 19.80
CA PRO A 102 -0.49 32.39 20.02
C PRO A 102 -0.83 33.47 21.07
N ASP A 103 -2.12 33.62 21.39
CA ASP A 103 -2.68 34.70 22.20
C ASP A 103 -2.43 34.54 23.72
N GLY A 104 -1.74 33.45 24.13
CA GLY A 104 -1.63 32.96 25.51
C GLY A 104 -0.39 33.36 26.34
N ASN A 105 0.49 34.24 25.82
CA ASN A 105 1.56 34.91 26.58
C ASN A 105 2.59 34.04 27.35
N ARG A 106 3.45 33.33 26.61
CA ARG A 106 4.93 33.39 26.76
C ARG A 106 5.63 32.78 25.54
N SER A 107 6.84 33.24 25.24
CA SER A 107 7.48 33.08 23.93
C SER A 107 8.04 31.67 23.65
N GLY A 108 7.83 31.20 22.42
CA GLY A 108 8.41 29.97 21.89
C GLY A 108 8.04 29.78 20.41
N ARG A 109 8.79 30.41 19.49
CA ARG A 109 8.52 30.31 18.04
C ARG A 109 8.89 28.93 17.50
N GLY A 110 7.94 27.99 17.54
CA GLY A 110 7.96 26.86 16.62
C GLY A 110 7.64 27.37 15.21
N SER A 111 8.67 27.60 14.39
CA SER A 111 8.47 27.66 12.94
C SER A 111 7.96 26.32 12.43
N GLN A 112 7.41 26.28 11.21
CA GLN A 112 6.60 25.16 10.71
C GLN A 112 7.27 23.79 10.87
N VAL A 113 6.83 23.02 11.88
CA VAL A 113 7.08 21.58 11.97
C VAL A 113 6.69 20.95 10.63
N PRO A 114 7.59 20.22 9.94
CA PRO A 114 7.22 19.51 8.72
C PRO A 114 6.01 18.60 8.99
N GLY A 115 5.06 18.52 8.05
CA GLY A 115 3.76 17.81 8.15
C GLY A 115 3.85 16.28 8.19
N ALA A 116 4.84 15.79 8.93
CA ALA A 116 5.38 14.44 9.04
C ALA A 116 4.86 13.68 10.27
N LEU A 117 4.16 14.39 11.16
CA LEU A 117 3.60 13.88 12.42
C LEU A 117 2.15 14.35 12.54
N LYS A 118 1.24 13.47 12.12
CA LYS A 118 -0.19 13.53 12.44
C LYS A 118 -0.68 12.10 12.64
N VAL A 119 -1.54 11.90 13.62
CA VAL A 119 -2.07 10.59 14.02
C VAL A 119 -2.75 9.91 12.83
N LEU A 120 -2.43 8.63 12.57
CA LEU A 120 -3.18 7.83 11.61
C LEU A 120 -4.59 7.60 12.17
N SER A 121 -5.60 7.95 11.38
CA SER A 121 -7.00 7.87 11.79
C SER A 121 -7.52 6.43 11.75
N GLY A 122 -7.10 5.63 12.73
CA GLY A 122 -7.55 4.26 13.01
C GLY A 122 -7.78 3.98 14.50
N ALA A 123 -7.91 5.04 15.33
CA ALA A 123 -8.01 4.97 16.79
C ALA A 123 -9.28 5.68 17.29
N SER A 124 -10.40 4.96 17.31
CA SER A 124 -11.68 5.44 17.87
C SER A 124 -11.76 5.18 19.37
N SER A 125 -11.02 5.94 20.18
CA SER A 125 -11.21 5.93 21.64
C SER A 125 -12.59 6.53 22.01
N PRO A 126 -13.46 5.81 22.75
CA PRO A 126 -14.75 6.33 23.19
C PRO A 126 -14.66 7.22 24.45
N ASP A 127 -15.78 7.88 24.77
CA ASP A 127 -16.13 8.51 26.04
C ASP A 127 -15.21 9.62 26.61
N SER A 128 -15.39 10.81 26.02
CA SER A 128 -15.54 12.11 26.70
C SER A 128 -14.97 12.28 28.12
N VAL A 129 -13.74 12.78 28.21
CA VAL A 129 -13.36 13.77 29.23
C VAL A 129 -12.60 14.92 28.57
N SER A 130 -12.78 16.15 29.07
CA SER A 130 -12.24 17.36 28.44
C SER A 130 -10.77 17.62 28.78
N GLU A 131 -10.12 18.39 27.89
CA GLU A 131 -8.79 19.00 28.02
C GLU A 131 -7.56 18.11 27.73
N GLY A 132 -7.01 18.26 26.52
CA GLY A 132 -5.70 17.70 26.14
C GLY A 132 -5.20 18.18 24.77
N THR A 133 -6.11 18.56 23.87
CA THR A 133 -5.84 18.94 22.48
C THR A 133 -4.73 19.97 22.32
N ALA A 134 -3.67 19.58 21.59
CA ALA A 134 -2.68 20.51 21.06
C ALA A 134 -3.33 21.34 19.94
N GLY A 135 -3.60 22.61 20.22
CA GLY A 135 -4.31 23.50 19.30
C GLY A 135 -3.36 24.23 18.35
N TYR A 136 -3.52 23.98 17.05
CA TYR A 136 -3.31 25.01 16.03
C TYR A 136 -4.67 25.44 15.48
N ALA A 137 -4.82 26.73 15.19
CA ALA A 137 -6.10 27.32 14.83
C ALA A 137 -6.66 26.72 13.52
N GLN A 138 -7.98 26.52 13.48
CA GLN A 138 -8.67 26.44 12.19
C GLN A 138 -8.51 27.80 11.48
N GLY A 139 -7.82 27.81 10.35
CA GLY A 139 -8.11 28.80 9.32
C GLY A 139 -9.51 28.54 8.80
N ASP A 140 -10.32 29.59 8.61
CA ASP A 140 -11.69 29.45 8.12
C ASP A 140 -11.70 28.92 6.68
N THR A 141 -12.06 27.64 6.54
CA THR A 141 -12.50 27.02 5.29
C THR A 141 -13.75 26.18 5.55
N THR A 142 -14.83 26.87 5.92
CA THR A 142 -16.18 26.31 6.10
C THR A 142 -16.63 25.44 4.90
N ALA A 143 -16.53 24.13 5.08
CA ALA A 143 -17.37 23.15 4.39
C ALA A 143 -18.43 22.66 5.40
N THR A 144 -19.72 22.81 5.08
CA THR A 144 -20.80 22.41 5.99
C THR A 144 -20.92 20.87 6.05
N PRO A 145 -21.50 20.29 7.12
CA PRO A 145 -21.75 18.84 7.18
C PRO A 145 -22.56 18.31 6.00
N GLU A 146 -23.44 19.13 5.44
CA GLU A 146 -24.26 18.85 4.25
C GLU A 146 -23.41 18.67 2.97
N GLN A 147 -22.19 19.22 2.92
CA GLN A 147 -21.28 19.03 1.78
C GLN A 147 -20.52 17.70 1.87
N LEU A 148 -20.26 17.20 3.07
CA LEU A 148 -19.65 15.88 3.30
C LEU A 148 -20.66 14.75 3.02
N SER A 149 -21.91 14.90 3.44
CA SER A 149 -22.99 13.93 3.14
C SER A 149 -23.36 13.84 1.66
N ASN A 150 -22.80 14.71 0.79
CA ASN A 150 -23.03 14.73 -0.66
C ASN A 150 -21.80 14.26 -1.47
N ALA A 151 -20.73 13.80 -0.82
CA ALA A 151 -19.49 13.36 -1.50
C ALA A 151 -19.63 12.04 -2.29
N GLY A 152 -20.73 11.31 -2.17
CA GLY A 152 -20.93 9.99 -2.79
C GLY A 152 -20.66 8.83 -1.83
N SER A 153 -20.66 7.61 -2.34
CA SER A 153 -20.33 6.42 -1.53
C SER A 153 -18.85 6.39 -1.12
N ALA A 154 -18.55 5.74 0.01
CA ALA A 154 -17.15 5.46 0.39
C ALA A 154 -16.42 4.68 -0.71
N GLU A 155 -17.10 3.71 -1.34
CA GLU A 155 -16.60 2.97 -2.51
C GLU A 155 -16.15 3.89 -3.66
N LEU A 156 -16.88 4.98 -3.97
CA LEU A 156 -16.47 5.95 -4.98
C LEU A 156 -15.20 6.72 -4.56
N THR A 157 -15.15 7.16 -3.31
CA THR A 157 -13.98 7.85 -2.76
C THR A 157 -12.74 6.95 -2.83
N ASP A 158 -12.83 5.71 -2.36
CA ASP A 158 -11.70 4.79 -2.33
C ASP A 158 -11.31 4.27 -3.72
N PHE A 159 -12.28 4.10 -4.63
CA PHE A 159 -11.99 3.88 -6.05
C PHE A 159 -11.19 5.04 -6.66
N LEU A 160 -11.56 6.30 -6.37
CA LEU A 160 -10.80 7.45 -6.86
C LEU A 160 -9.43 7.58 -6.21
N LYS A 161 -9.27 7.26 -4.91
CA LYS A 161 -7.94 7.17 -4.27
C LYS A 161 -7.03 6.17 -5.00
N GLN A 162 -7.55 5.00 -5.35
CA GLN A 162 -6.82 3.96 -6.09
C GLN A 162 -6.43 4.40 -7.52
N GLN A 163 -7.29 5.17 -8.21
CA GLN A 163 -7.07 5.58 -9.60
C GLN A 163 -6.13 6.79 -9.75
N GLU A 164 -6.16 7.74 -8.80
CA GLU A 164 -5.36 8.98 -8.88
C GLU A 164 -4.03 8.88 -8.11
N GLY A 165 -3.98 8.11 -7.01
CA GLY A 165 -2.80 7.94 -6.15
C GLY A 165 -2.52 9.15 -5.23
N PHE A 166 -1.85 8.91 -4.09
CA PHE A 166 -1.57 9.96 -3.11
C PHE A 166 -0.19 10.60 -3.30
N SER A 167 -0.14 11.92 -3.54
CA SER A 167 1.08 12.73 -3.38
C SER A 167 0.97 13.70 -2.22
N ALA A 168 1.70 13.43 -1.14
CA ALA A 168 1.77 14.30 0.04
C ALA A 168 2.35 15.70 -0.25
N LYS A 169 3.12 15.87 -1.33
CA LYS A 169 3.71 17.15 -1.77
C LYS A 169 3.12 17.61 -3.09
N SER A 170 3.05 18.92 -3.31
CA SER A 170 2.64 19.48 -4.59
C SER A 170 3.65 19.14 -5.70
N PHE A 171 3.15 18.92 -6.91
CA PHE A 171 3.93 18.68 -8.12
C PHE A 171 3.25 19.30 -9.34
N TRP A 172 4.03 19.60 -10.39
CA TRP A 172 3.50 20.14 -11.63
C TRP A 172 3.05 19.03 -12.58
N ASP A 173 1.75 18.98 -12.92
CA ASP A 173 1.13 17.92 -13.73
C ASP A 173 1.03 18.24 -15.24
N HIS A 174 1.81 19.24 -15.69
CA HIS A 174 1.75 19.86 -17.01
C HIS A 174 0.52 20.75 -17.29
N LYS A 175 -0.42 20.92 -16.34
CA LYS A 175 -1.54 21.89 -16.44
C LYS A 175 -1.68 22.77 -15.21
N GLN A 176 -1.46 22.22 -14.02
CA GLN A 176 -1.53 22.89 -12.73
C GLN A 176 -0.50 22.33 -11.74
N GLU A 177 -0.41 22.98 -10.59
CA GLU A 177 0.25 22.42 -9.41
C GLU A 177 -0.79 21.54 -8.68
N SER A 178 -0.56 20.23 -8.66
CA SER A 178 -1.46 19.19 -8.13
C SER A 178 -0.88 18.54 -6.86
N ILE A 179 -1.75 18.09 -5.96
CA ILE A 179 -1.43 17.58 -4.62
C ILE A 179 -2.53 16.62 -4.12
N GLY A 180 -2.18 15.70 -3.22
CA GLY A 180 -3.10 14.66 -2.75
C GLY A 180 -3.49 13.73 -3.89
N TYR A 181 -4.79 13.42 -4.01
CA TYR A 181 -5.38 12.64 -5.10
C TYR A 181 -5.72 13.50 -6.32
N GLY A 182 -4.70 14.16 -6.90
CA GLY A 182 -4.85 15.02 -8.08
C GLY A 182 -5.61 16.35 -7.85
N THR A 183 -5.75 16.79 -6.60
CA THR A 183 -6.42 18.06 -6.25
C THR A 183 -5.49 19.24 -6.49
N LYS A 184 -6.02 20.43 -6.81
CA LYS A 184 -5.16 21.61 -7.03
C LYS A 184 -4.52 22.09 -5.72
N ALA A 185 -3.22 22.36 -5.73
CA ALA A 185 -2.50 22.95 -4.59
C ALA A 185 -2.82 24.45 -4.41
N ASN A 186 -2.81 24.90 -3.15
CA ASN A 186 -2.99 26.30 -2.78
C ASN A 186 -1.75 27.15 -3.12
N PHE A 187 -0.56 26.56 -2.96
CA PHE A 187 0.72 27.16 -3.29
C PHE A 187 1.74 26.09 -3.72
N LYS A 188 2.77 26.50 -4.45
CA LYS A 188 3.84 25.59 -4.87
C LYS A 188 4.72 25.21 -3.67
N GLY A 189 4.93 23.91 -3.49
CA GLY A 189 5.57 23.36 -2.31
C GLY A 189 4.62 23.10 -1.14
N GLU A 190 3.30 23.19 -1.33
CA GLU A 190 2.32 22.75 -0.33
C GLU A 190 2.55 21.27 0.02
N VAL A 191 2.34 20.94 1.30
CA VAL A 191 2.39 19.58 1.83
C VAL A 191 1.11 19.32 2.61
N ILE A 192 0.43 18.20 2.35
CA ILE A 192 -0.81 17.81 3.05
C ILE A 192 -0.76 16.35 3.51
N ASP A 193 -1.47 16.09 4.60
CA ASP A 193 -1.75 14.72 5.07
C ASP A 193 -2.85 14.05 4.23
N GLU A 194 -2.98 12.74 4.37
CA GLU A 194 -3.91 11.93 3.57
C GLU A 194 -5.39 12.18 3.93
N ALA A 195 -5.68 12.62 5.16
CA ALA A 195 -7.04 13.00 5.56
C ALA A 195 -7.46 14.37 5.00
N GLU A 196 -6.51 15.31 4.86
CA GLU A 196 -6.69 16.57 4.13
C GLU A 196 -6.81 16.33 2.62
N ALA A 197 -5.99 15.46 2.04
CA ALA A 197 -6.15 15.02 0.65
C ALA A 197 -7.52 14.34 0.41
N THR A 198 -7.97 13.51 1.36
CA THR A 198 -9.29 12.86 1.32
C THR A 198 -10.41 13.92 1.38
N ARG A 199 -10.39 14.85 2.34
CA ARG A 199 -11.42 15.92 2.41
C ARG A 199 -11.40 16.83 1.18
N ARG A 200 -10.23 17.13 0.59
CA ARG A 200 -10.15 17.88 -0.68
C ARG A 200 -10.67 17.06 -1.87
N LEU A 201 -10.45 15.75 -1.88
CA LEU A 201 -11.01 14.82 -2.86
C LEU A 201 -12.55 14.80 -2.72
N GLU A 202 -13.09 14.48 -1.54
CA GLU A 202 -14.53 14.47 -1.22
C GLU A 202 -15.24 15.77 -1.61
N VAL A 203 -14.68 16.93 -1.25
CA VAL A 203 -15.21 18.25 -1.63
C VAL A 203 -15.20 18.47 -3.15
N ASN A 204 -14.31 17.82 -3.90
CA ASN A 204 -14.34 17.83 -5.36
C ASN A 204 -15.30 16.78 -5.92
N ILE A 205 -15.35 15.55 -5.38
CA ILE A 205 -16.32 14.52 -5.77
C ILE A 205 -17.74 15.07 -5.59
N ALA A 206 -18.07 15.72 -4.47
CA ALA A 206 -19.36 16.38 -4.25
C ALA A 206 -19.74 17.38 -5.37
N LYS A 207 -18.79 18.18 -5.86
CA LYS A 207 -19.01 19.10 -6.99
C LYS A 207 -19.26 18.36 -8.30
N PHE A 208 -18.48 17.31 -8.59
CA PHE A 208 -18.67 16.48 -9.79
C PHE A 208 -19.99 15.70 -9.72
N ARG A 209 -20.35 15.15 -8.56
CA ARG A 209 -21.58 14.39 -8.27
C ARG A 209 -22.82 15.26 -8.41
N ALA A 210 -22.83 16.45 -7.80
CA ALA A 210 -23.87 17.46 -8.05
C ALA A 210 -23.94 17.84 -9.54
N GLY A 211 -22.79 17.91 -10.22
CA GLY A 211 -22.70 18.08 -11.66
C GLY A 211 -23.35 16.96 -12.48
N VAL A 212 -23.24 15.69 -12.05
CA VAL A 212 -23.89 14.52 -12.66
C VAL A 212 -25.39 14.52 -12.37
N ILE A 213 -25.80 14.76 -11.12
CA ILE A 213 -27.22 14.85 -10.71
C ILE A 213 -27.93 15.98 -11.47
N ALA A 214 -27.26 17.11 -11.73
CA ALA A 214 -27.78 18.15 -12.59
C ALA A 214 -28.04 17.67 -14.03
N ARG A 215 -27.25 16.75 -14.59
CA ARG A 215 -27.54 16.11 -15.89
C ARG A 215 -28.63 15.06 -15.79
N LYS A 216 -28.69 14.27 -14.70
CA LYS A 216 -29.80 13.34 -14.41
C LYS A 216 -31.13 14.09 -14.56
N ASN A 217 -31.28 15.18 -13.81
CA ASN A 217 -32.51 15.98 -13.75
C ASN A 217 -32.77 16.76 -15.05
N LYS A 218 -31.74 17.33 -15.69
CA LYS A 218 -31.87 18.12 -16.93
C LYS A 218 -32.32 17.27 -18.13
N TYR A 219 -31.87 16.02 -18.21
CA TYR A 219 -32.11 15.14 -19.36
C TYR A 219 -33.13 14.02 -19.09
N GLY A 220 -33.68 13.92 -17.87
CA GLY A 220 -34.73 12.96 -17.54
C GLY A 220 -34.24 11.52 -17.37
N TYR A 221 -32.96 11.31 -17.03
CA TYR A 221 -32.44 9.98 -16.70
C TYR A 221 -32.91 9.55 -15.30
N ASP A 222 -33.15 8.25 -15.10
CA ASP A 222 -33.33 7.68 -13.76
C ASP A 222 -32.11 6.86 -13.30
N TRP A 223 -30.97 7.52 -13.15
CA TRP A 223 -29.77 6.89 -12.58
C TRP A 223 -29.88 6.74 -11.07
N ASN A 224 -29.68 5.52 -10.57
CA ASN A 224 -29.46 5.24 -9.15
C ASN A 224 -28.09 5.75 -8.67
N ASP A 225 -27.84 5.72 -7.36
CA ASP A 225 -26.59 6.24 -6.78
C ASP A 225 -25.31 5.56 -7.30
N ARG A 226 -25.30 4.24 -7.58
CA ARG A 226 -24.13 3.58 -8.19
C ARG A 226 -23.86 4.06 -9.62
N GLN A 227 -24.92 4.33 -10.39
CA GLN A 227 -24.79 4.94 -11.73
C GLN A 227 -24.34 6.39 -11.68
N VAL A 228 -24.83 7.18 -10.71
CA VAL A 228 -24.36 8.55 -10.46
C VAL A 228 -22.88 8.54 -10.05
N ASP A 229 -22.45 7.62 -9.20
CA ASP A 229 -21.09 7.51 -8.70
C ASP A 229 -20.11 7.07 -9.82
N ALA A 230 -20.48 6.07 -10.63
CA ALA A 230 -19.72 5.65 -11.81
C ALA A 230 -19.49 6.80 -12.81
N LEU A 231 -20.55 7.55 -13.11
CA LEU A 231 -20.46 8.75 -13.95
C LEU A 231 -19.67 9.88 -13.27
N THR A 232 -19.63 9.93 -11.95
CA THR A 232 -18.84 10.91 -11.19
C THR A 232 -17.34 10.65 -11.32
N SER A 233 -16.86 9.39 -11.24
CA SER A 233 -15.45 9.07 -11.54
C SER A 233 -15.09 9.38 -12.99
N PHE A 234 -15.96 9.02 -13.93
CA PHE A 234 -15.77 9.34 -15.35
C PHE A 234 -15.65 10.86 -15.58
N ALA A 235 -16.51 11.65 -14.92
CA ALA A 235 -16.49 13.11 -14.98
C ALA A 235 -15.26 13.73 -14.29
N TYR A 236 -14.79 13.15 -13.17
CA TYR A 236 -13.56 13.59 -12.48
C TYR A 236 -12.35 13.51 -13.42
N ASN A 237 -12.20 12.37 -14.12
CA ASN A 237 -11.08 12.11 -15.02
C ASN A 237 -11.08 12.95 -16.32
N LEU A 238 -12.25 13.23 -16.89
CA LEU A 238 -12.41 13.90 -18.19
C LEU A 238 -12.88 15.36 -18.10
N GLY A 239 -13.17 15.86 -16.90
CA GLY A 239 -13.78 17.16 -16.66
C GLY A 239 -15.32 17.15 -16.82
N PRO A 240 -16.03 18.15 -16.25
CA PRO A 240 -17.48 18.09 -16.05
C PRO A 240 -18.32 18.20 -17.33
N GLY A 241 -17.74 18.65 -18.45
CA GLY A 241 -18.41 18.67 -19.77
C GLY A 241 -18.42 17.32 -20.50
N SER A 242 -17.70 16.31 -19.97
CA SER A 242 -17.66 14.97 -20.54
C SER A 242 -19.03 14.28 -20.52
N ILE A 243 -19.86 14.51 -19.50
CA ILE A 243 -21.19 13.89 -19.35
C ILE A 243 -22.17 14.37 -20.43
N ASP A 244 -22.16 15.66 -20.79
CA ASP A 244 -23.00 16.17 -21.89
C ASP A 244 -22.58 15.56 -23.25
N THR A 245 -21.28 15.30 -23.43
CA THR A 245 -20.72 14.64 -24.62
C THR A 245 -21.00 13.13 -24.63
N LEU A 246 -21.00 12.48 -23.45
CA LEU A 246 -21.25 11.06 -23.25
C LEU A 246 -22.73 10.70 -23.44
N THR A 247 -23.64 11.53 -22.91
CA THR A 247 -25.10 11.42 -23.10
C THR A 247 -25.59 11.97 -24.44
N ALA A 248 -24.74 12.72 -25.16
CA ALA A 248 -25.14 13.55 -26.31
C ALA A 248 -26.36 14.43 -25.98
N ASN A 249 -26.24 15.22 -24.92
CA ASN A 249 -27.29 16.11 -24.40
C ASN A 249 -28.64 15.40 -24.14
N GLY A 250 -28.60 14.19 -23.58
CA GLY A 250 -29.79 13.42 -23.21
C GLY A 250 -30.39 12.53 -24.31
N THR A 251 -29.69 12.30 -25.43
CA THR A 251 -30.22 11.54 -26.58
C THR A 251 -29.80 10.07 -26.63
N ARG A 252 -29.04 9.59 -25.63
CA ARG A 252 -28.54 8.20 -25.55
C ARG A 252 -29.13 7.48 -24.34
N ASP A 253 -29.43 6.21 -24.52
CA ASP A 253 -29.81 5.29 -23.45
C ASP A 253 -28.61 4.81 -22.63
N ASN A 254 -28.87 4.14 -21.50
CA ASN A 254 -27.83 3.63 -20.62
C ASN A 254 -26.89 2.63 -21.31
N ALA A 255 -27.38 1.79 -22.23
CA ALA A 255 -26.52 0.84 -22.95
C ALA A 255 -25.59 1.55 -23.94
N THR A 256 -26.06 2.58 -24.65
CA THR A 256 -25.17 3.41 -25.49
C THR A 256 -24.18 4.22 -24.66
N ILE A 257 -24.58 4.72 -23.48
CA ILE A 257 -23.69 5.42 -22.53
C ILE A 257 -22.55 4.51 -22.08
N ALA A 258 -22.85 3.30 -21.58
CA ALA A 258 -21.84 2.33 -21.15
C ALA A 258 -20.89 1.94 -22.30
N ASN A 259 -21.42 1.63 -23.48
CA ASN A 259 -20.63 1.33 -24.68
C ASN A 259 -19.79 2.53 -25.16
N LYS A 260 -20.21 3.78 -24.87
CA LYS A 260 -19.43 4.98 -25.15
C LYS A 260 -18.34 5.22 -24.12
N MET A 261 -18.55 4.93 -22.83
CA MET A 261 -17.51 5.06 -21.79
C MET A 261 -16.24 4.26 -22.15
N LEU A 262 -16.40 3.01 -22.62
CA LEU A 262 -15.29 2.16 -23.09
C LEU A 262 -14.45 2.79 -24.22
N GLN A 263 -15.00 3.72 -24.99
CA GLN A 263 -14.32 4.39 -26.11
C GLN A 263 -13.43 5.55 -25.66
N TYR A 264 -13.56 6.04 -24.42
CA TYR A 264 -12.69 7.06 -23.81
C TYR A 264 -11.43 6.43 -23.18
N ASN A 265 -10.76 5.57 -23.94
CA ASN A 265 -9.55 4.84 -23.55
C ASN A 265 -8.28 5.31 -24.28
N LYS A 266 -8.32 6.47 -24.97
CA LYS A 266 -7.23 6.98 -25.82
C LYS A 266 -6.65 8.30 -25.34
N ALA A 267 -5.33 8.44 -25.44
CA ALA A 267 -4.61 9.71 -25.33
C ALA A 267 -3.73 9.90 -26.59
N SER A 268 -3.71 11.11 -27.15
CA SER A 268 -2.97 11.42 -28.39
C SER A 268 -3.19 10.39 -29.53
N GLY A 269 -4.42 9.91 -29.67
CA GLY A 269 -4.83 8.90 -30.66
C GLY A 269 -4.52 7.44 -30.31
N LYS A 270 -3.62 7.16 -29.37
CA LYS A 270 -3.25 5.79 -28.95
C LYS A 270 -4.10 5.31 -27.77
N VAL A 271 -4.47 4.03 -27.76
CA VAL A 271 -5.11 3.39 -26.60
C VAL A 271 -4.10 3.27 -25.46
N LEU A 272 -4.50 3.61 -24.24
CA LEU A 272 -3.70 3.41 -23.03
C LEU A 272 -4.30 2.25 -22.20
N PRO A 273 -3.55 1.17 -21.90
CA PRO A 273 -4.08 0.02 -21.16
C PRO A 273 -4.67 0.37 -19.79
N GLY A 274 -4.03 1.27 -19.03
CA GLY A 274 -4.55 1.73 -17.74
C GLY A 274 -5.89 2.50 -17.88
N LEU A 275 -6.02 3.34 -18.91
CA LEU A 275 -7.25 4.08 -19.16
C LEU A 275 -8.37 3.14 -19.66
N ALA A 276 -8.04 2.13 -20.46
CA ALA A 276 -8.99 1.07 -20.83
C ALA A 276 -9.51 0.30 -19.61
N ARG A 277 -8.61 -0.09 -18.69
CA ARG A 277 -8.98 -0.75 -17.42
C ARG A 277 -9.90 0.12 -16.56
N ARG A 278 -9.56 1.41 -16.38
CA ARG A 278 -10.42 2.36 -15.65
C ARG A 278 -11.83 2.46 -16.25
N ARG A 279 -11.93 2.58 -17.57
CA ARG A 279 -13.24 2.62 -18.27
C ARG A 279 -14.03 1.32 -18.11
N GLN A 280 -13.38 0.15 -18.05
CA GLN A 280 -14.04 -1.13 -17.76
C GLN A 280 -14.59 -1.17 -16.33
N GLN A 281 -13.82 -0.72 -15.34
CA GLN A 281 -14.25 -0.65 -13.93
C GLN A 281 -15.43 0.33 -13.74
N GLU A 282 -15.35 1.52 -14.32
CA GLU A 282 -16.44 2.51 -14.28
C GLU A 282 -17.72 1.99 -14.99
N VAL A 283 -17.59 1.22 -16.08
CA VAL A 283 -18.74 0.59 -16.75
C VAL A 283 -19.33 -0.57 -15.94
N ALA A 284 -18.51 -1.35 -15.24
CA ALA A 284 -19.01 -2.36 -14.31
C ALA A 284 -19.83 -1.74 -13.17
N MET A 285 -19.35 -0.63 -12.59
CA MET A 285 -20.05 0.15 -11.56
C MET A 285 -21.35 0.79 -12.08
N PHE A 286 -21.37 1.22 -13.35
CA PHE A 286 -22.59 1.78 -13.99
C PHE A 286 -23.63 0.69 -14.29
N ASN A 287 -23.21 -0.49 -14.73
CA ASN A 287 -24.12 -1.57 -15.08
C ASN A 287 -24.68 -2.29 -13.83
N SER A 288 -23.90 -2.42 -12.75
CA SER A 288 -24.32 -3.15 -11.54
C SER A 288 -25.44 -2.46 -10.73
N GLY A 289 -25.73 -1.19 -10.98
CA GLY A 289 -26.85 -0.48 -10.34
C GLY A 289 -28.23 -0.78 -10.95
N GLY A 290 -28.31 -1.44 -12.11
CA GLY A 290 -29.58 -1.61 -12.85
C GLY A 290 -30.50 -2.70 -12.28
N THR A 291 -31.48 -2.32 -11.45
CA THR A 291 -32.57 -3.22 -11.04
C THR A 291 -33.64 -3.37 -12.11
N ASP A 292 -33.35 -4.13 -13.17
CA ASP A 292 -34.39 -4.81 -13.94
C ASP A 292 -33.83 -6.06 -14.63
N GLY A 293 -34.51 -7.20 -14.46
CA GLY A 293 -33.99 -8.50 -14.88
C GLY A 293 -34.29 -8.83 -16.34
N ASN A 294 -33.39 -8.49 -17.27
CA ASN A 294 -33.42 -9.09 -18.61
C ASN A 294 -32.02 -9.23 -19.25
N VAL A 295 -31.93 -10.10 -20.26
CA VAL A 295 -30.71 -10.64 -20.88
C VAL A 295 -29.88 -9.54 -21.59
N PRO A 296 -28.53 -9.55 -21.50
CA PRO A 296 -27.69 -8.64 -22.27
C PRO A 296 -27.89 -8.79 -23.79
N PRO A 297 -27.76 -7.71 -24.59
CA PRO A 297 -28.05 -7.74 -26.01
C PRO A 297 -27.09 -8.66 -26.77
N ALA A 298 -27.65 -9.58 -27.56
CA ALA A 298 -26.88 -10.50 -28.38
C ALA A 298 -26.01 -9.75 -29.40
N ALA A 299 -24.72 -10.08 -29.45
CA ALA A 299 -23.86 -9.67 -30.55
C ALA A 299 -24.29 -10.39 -31.84
N LEU A 300 -24.44 -9.64 -32.93
CA LEU A 300 -24.88 -10.16 -34.22
C LEU A 300 -23.84 -11.12 -34.82
N SER A 301 -24.15 -12.42 -34.82
CA SER A 301 -23.47 -13.41 -35.65
C SER A 301 -24.06 -13.41 -37.07
N PRO A 302 -23.24 -13.35 -38.14
CA PRO A 302 -23.70 -13.71 -39.48
C PRO A 302 -23.80 -15.24 -39.62
N GLU A 303 -24.88 -15.69 -40.26
CA GLU A 303 -25.19 -17.09 -40.57
C GLU A 303 -24.08 -17.81 -41.36
N THR A 304 -23.71 -19.04 -40.99
CA THR A 304 -23.50 -20.11 -41.99
C THR A 304 -23.86 -21.49 -41.44
N SER A 305 -24.54 -22.26 -42.28
CA SER A 305 -25.18 -23.56 -42.08
C SER A 305 -24.32 -24.76 -41.65
N THR A 306 -25.01 -25.77 -41.08
CA THR A 306 -24.72 -27.23 -41.09
C THR A 306 -23.50 -27.73 -40.27
N ASP A 307 -23.48 -28.96 -39.74
CA ASP A 307 -24.38 -30.12 -39.99
C ASP A 307 -24.76 -30.90 -38.70
N GLN A 308 -25.54 -31.97 -38.85
CA GLN A 308 -26.17 -32.76 -37.79
C GLN A 308 -25.33 -33.93 -37.23
N LEU A 309 -25.93 -34.61 -36.24
CA LEU A 309 -25.72 -35.99 -35.75
C LEU A 309 -24.93 -36.15 -34.43
N VAL A 310 -25.20 -37.14 -33.56
CA VAL A 310 -26.46 -37.76 -33.05
C VAL A 310 -26.07 -38.82 -32.01
N GLN A 311 -26.64 -38.76 -30.78
CA GLN A 311 -26.70 -39.88 -29.80
C GLN A 311 -25.32 -40.40 -29.24
N ARG A 312 -25.20 -41.08 -28.07
CA ARG A 312 -26.11 -41.40 -26.95
C ARG A 312 -25.34 -41.83 -25.67
N GLU A 313 -26.08 -41.95 -24.57
CA GLU A 313 -26.07 -43.02 -23.52
C GLU A 313 -24.89 -44.05 -23.53
N THR A 314 -24.31 -44.54 -22.41
CA THR A 314 -24.69 -44.45 -20.98
C THR A 314 -23.53 -44.79 -20.02
N ALA A 315 -23.77 -44.51 -18.73
CA ALA A 315 -23.00 -44.84 -17.52
C ALA A 315 -22.70 -46.34 -17.24
N SER A 316 -22.10 -46.60 -16.06
CA SER A 316 -21.99 -47.89 -15.32
C SER A 316 -20.68 -48.70 -15.51
N GLU A 317 -20.02 -49.32 -14.51
CA GLU A 317 -20.08 -49.22 -13.03
C GLU A 317 -18.87 -49.90 -12.31
N ARG A 318 -18.61 -49.47 -11.05
CA ARG A 318 -18.13 -50.23 -9.85
C ARG A 318 -17.06 -51.36 -9.90
N ASN A 319 -16.05 -51.19 -9.02
CA ASN A 319 -15.29 -52.21 -8.25
C ASN A 319 -14.31 -53.14 -9.06
N ARG A 320 -13.31 -53.82 -8.47
CA ARG A 320 -12.96 -54.14 -7.06
C ARG A 320 -11.43 -54.35 -6.90
N ALA A 321 -10.86 -54.08 -5.73
CA ALA A 321 -9.43 -54.35 -5.43
C ALA A 321 -9.14 -55.78 -4.90
N SER A 322 -7.88 -56.24 -4.99
CA SER A 322 -7.10 -56.90 -3.89
C SER A 322 -5.73 -57.50 -4.34
N THR A 323 -4.75 -57.50 -3.40
CA THR A 323 -3.55 -58.38 -3.28
C THR A 323 -2.53 -58.48 -4.44
N THR A 324 -1.22 -58.18 -4.34
CA THR A 324 -0.11 -58.55 -3.38
C THR A 324 0.84 -59.61 -3.97
N THR A 325 2.17 -59.35 -4.04
CA THR A 325 3.30 -60.24 -3.62
C THR A 325 4.72 -59.73 -4.05
N THR A 326 5.46 -59.18 -3.09
CA THR A 326 6.88 -59.45 -2.69
C THR A 326 8.01 -59.85 -3.67
N SER A 327 9.05 -59.00 -3.76
CA SER A 327 10.51 -59.30 -3.61
C SER A 327 11.29 -57.95 -3.51
N GLN A 328 12.25 -57.65 -2.62
CA GLN A 328 13.46 -58.30 -2.07
C GLN A 328 14.59 -58.54 -3.10
N ALA A 329 15.87 -58.20 -2.83
CA ALA A 329 16.52 -57.43 -1.75
C ALA A 329 18.02 -57.10 -2.04
N ALA A 330 18.64 -56.18 -1.28
CA ALA A 330 20.08 -56.11 -0.88
C ALA A 330 21.18 -55.93 -1.98
N SER A 331 22.45 -55.53 -1.72
CA SER A 331 23.19 -54.72 -0.70
C SER A 331 24.69 -54.59 -1.17
N SER A 332 25.76 -54.11 -0.50
CA SER A 332 26.07 -53.56 0.86
C SER A 332 27.44 -52.83 0.89
N GLY A 333 27.55 -51.65 1.52
CA GLY A 333 28.80 -51.11 2.14
C GLY A 333 29.96 -50.63 1.21
N SER A 334 31.08 -50.07 1.72
CA SER A 334 31.39 -49.58 3.08
C SER A 334 32.61 -48.63 3.14
N SER A 335 32.50 -47.53 3.93
CA SER A 335 33.54 -46.84 4.75
C SER A 335 35.06 -46.81 4.40
N ARG A 336 35.70 -45.62 4.41
CA ARG A 336 36.72 -45.15 5.42
C ARG A 336 37.35 -43.77 5.10
N SER A 337 38.31 -43.33 5.94
CA SER A 337 38.79 -41.94 6.18
C SER A 337 40.30 -41.70 5.89
N GLY A 338 40.74 -40.45 5.64
CA GLY A 338 42.14 -40.04 5.97
C GLY A 338 42.81 -38.82 5.29
N THR A 339 42.84 -37.67 5.97
CA THR A 339 44.05 -36.87 6.34
C THR A 339 45.01 -36.19 5.31
N SER A 340 44.92 -34.84 5.24
CA SER A 340 45.98 -33.79 5.15
C SER A 340 46.94 -33.59 3.94
N GLY A 341 47.22 -32.30 3.65
CA GLY A 341 48.44 -31.78 2.98
C GLY A 341 48.24 -31.28 1.54
N SER A 342 48.85 -30.22 1.00
CA SER A 342 49.43 -28.92 1.42
C SER A 342 50.32 -28.44 0.24
N THR A 343 50.29 -27.15 -0.10
CA THR A 343 51.26 -26.45 -1.00
C THR A 343 51.18 -26.72 -2.53
N GLY A 344 51.42 -25.69 -3.35
CA GLY A 344 51.84 -25.84 -4.77
C GLY A 344 51.22 -24.85 -5.76
N GLN A 345 51.95 -23.81 -6.15
CA GLN A 345 51.54 -22.82 -7.16
C GLN A 345 51.58 -23.37 -8.61
N SER A 346 50.66 -22.91 -9.47
CA SER A 346 50.95 -22.60 -10.89
C SER A 346 49.91 -21.61 -11.47
N ARG A 347 50.14 -21.06 -12.67
CA ARG A 347 49.44 -19.88 -13.22
C ARG A 347 49.24 -20.03 -14.74
N ALA A 348 48.12 -19.52 -15.25
CA ALA A 348 47.65 -19.60 -16.65
C ALA A 348 47.20 -21.02 -17.07
N GLN A 349 46.28 -21.22 -18.02
CA GLN A 349 45.79 -20.33 -19.10
C GLN A 349 44.27 -20.03 -19.03
N LEU A 350 43.84 -19.02 -19.80
CA LEU A 350 42.44 -18.61 -19.96
C LEU A 350 42.00 -18.86 -21.41
N SER A 351 41.62 -20.10 -21.72
CA SER A 351 41.11 -20.49 -23.04
C SER A 351 40.37 -21.83 -22.95
N ASP A 352 39.03 -21.78 -22.97
CA ASP A 352 38.14 -22.67 -23.73
C ASP A 352 36.68 -22.34 -23.41
N LEU A 353 36.07 -21.52 -24.27
CA LEU A 353 34.63 -21.26 -24.28
C LEU A 353 33.99 -22.19 -25.34
N PRO A 354 33.13 -23.15 -24.95
CA PRO A 354 32.29 -23.85 -25.91
C PRO A 354 31.37 -22.85 -26.61
N GLN A 355 31.47 -22.74 -27.93
CA GLN A 355 30.63 -21.84 -28.72
C GLN A 355 29.18 -22.34 -28.82
N HIS A 356 28.28 -21.39 -29.08
CA HIS A 356 26.88 -21.56 -29.50
C HIS A 356 26.43 -23.00 -29.84
N SER A 357 25.56 -23.56 -28.99
CA SER A 357 24.48 -24.43 -29.44
C SER A 357 23.19 -23.59 -29.57
N THR A 358 22.43 -23.81 -30.64
CA THR A 358 21.32 -22.94 -31.03
C THR A 358 20.12 -23.12 -30.12
N GLN A 359 19.69 -22.07 -29.41
CA GLN A 359 18.34 -22.03 -28.86
C GLN A 359 17.36 -21.87 -30.02
N GLN A 360 16.50 -22.87 -30.23
CA GLN A 360 15.46 -22.81 -31.24
C GLN A 360 14.28 -22.01 -30.65
N GLU A 361 14.18 -20.76 -31.08
CA GLU A 361 13.17 -19.80 -30.62
C GLU A 361 11.77 -20.33 -30.94
N LEU A 362 10.99 -20.63 -29.90
CA LEU A 362 9.65 -21.19 -30.04
C LEU A 362 8.64 -20.03 -30.13
N ASP A 363 8.29 -19.65 -31.35
CA ASP A 363 7.20 -18.71 -31.62
C ASP A 363 5.87 -19.28 -31.07
N THR A 364 5.34 -18.63 -30.03
CA THR A 364 4.06 -18.94 -29.41
C THR A 364 3.11 -17.76 -29.57
N THR A 365 2.59 -17.60 -30.78
CA THR A 365 1.48 -16.70 -31.11
C THR A 365 0.16 -17.28 -30.58
N GLU A 366 -0.07 -17.15 -29.28
CA GLU A 366 -1.31 -17.53 -28.58
C GLU A 366 -2.54 -16.79 -29.14
N PRO A 367 -3.64 -17.47 -29.49
CA PRO A 367 -4.89 -16.83 -29.89
C PRO A 367 -5.62 -16.23 -28.67
N VAL A 368 -6.16 -15.02 -28.82
CA VAL A 368 -6.91 -14.34 -27.75
C VAL A 368 -8.33 -14.91 -27.65
N GLU A 369 -8.46 -16.00 -26.90
CA GLU A 369 -9.75 -16.60 -26.55
C GLU A 369 -10.32 -15.96 -25.27
N ASN A 370 -11.64 -15.74 -25.24
CA ASN A 370 -12.30 -14.94 -24.20
C ASN A 370 -12.36 -15.69 -22.85
N LYS A 371 -11.38 -15.44 -21.97
CA LYS A 371 -11.47 -15.80 -20.55
C LYS A 371 -12.64 -15.07 -19.89
N THR A 372 -13.63 -15.80 -19.37
CA THR A 372 -14.50 -15.31 -18.30
C THR A 372 -13.63 -15.01 -17.07
N PRO A 373 -13.62 -13.77 -16.55
CA PRO A 373 -12.85 -13.47 -15.34
C PRO A 373 -13.51 -14.16 -14.15
N VAL A 374 -12.72 -14.96 -13.42
CA VAL A 374 -12.92 -15.10 -11.98
C VAL A 374 -12.50 -13.75 -11.38
N THR A 375 -13.30 -13.21 -10.48
CA THR A 375 -13.04 -11.95 -9.79
C THR A 375 -12.61 -12.21 -8.36
N SER A 376 -11.92 -11.24 -7.74
CA SER A 376 -11.36 -11.34 -6.39
C SER A 376 -12.34 -11.85 -5.33
N ASN A 377 -13.63 -11.60 -5.49
CA ASN A 377 -14.67 -11.87 -4.50
C ASN A 377 -15.23 -13.30 -4.57
N ASP A 378 -14.84 -14.11 -5.56
CA ASP A 378 -15.51 -15.40 -5.84
C ASP A 378 -15.10 -16.55 -4.89
N LEU A 379 -14.05 -16.39 -4.07
CA LEU A 379 -13.61 -17.41 -3.09
C LEU A 379 -13.41 -16.91 -1.65
N PHE A 380 -12.97 -15.66 -1.45
CA PHE A 380 -12.80 -15.03 -0.14
C PHE A 380 -12.72 -13.50 -0.28
N GLY A 381 -12.93 -12.78 0.82
CA GLY A 381 -12.65 -11.34 0.93
C GLY A 381 -11.52 -11.08 1.92
N GLU A 382 -10.96 -9.88 1.91
CA GLU A 382 -10.04 -9.43 2.95
C GLU A 382 -10.83 -9.12 4.25
N PRO A 383 -10.36 -9.52 5.44
CA PRO A 383 -11.00 -9.14 6.70
C PRO A 383 -10.97 -7.63 6.97
N GLU A 384 -12.00 -7.12 7.63
CA GLU A 384 -11.99 -5.79 8.22
C GLU A 384 -10.98 -5.71 9.38
N SER A 385 -10.32 -4.56 9.56
CA SER A 385 -9.39 -4.37 10.67
C SER A 385 -10.14 -4.23 12.01
N PRO A 386 -9.77 -4.96 13.08
CA PRO A 386 -10.41 -4.91 14.39
C PRO A 386 -9.95 -3.72 15.25
N ALA A 387 -9.33 -2.70 14.65
CA ALA A 387 -8.72 -1.58 15.35
C ALA A 387 -9.71 -0.75 16.19
N ALA A 388 -9.64 -0.90 17.51
CA ALA A 388 -10.31 -0.01 18.47
C ALA A 388 -9.38 0.62 19.55
N PRO A 389 -8.18 1.16 19.20
CA PRO A 389 -7.19 1.61 20.18
C PRO A 389 -7.68 2.59 21.27
N GLN A 390 -7.23 2.35 22.50
CA GLN A 390 -7.49 3.19 23.67
C GLN A 390 -6.20 3.62 24.37
N TYR A 391 -6.20 4.85 24.89
CA TYR A 391 -5.13 5.33 25.78
C TYR A 391 -5.31 4.73 27.19
N PRO A 392 -4.24 4.27 27.89
CA PRO A 392 -2.82 4.33 27.53
C PRO A 392 -2.26 3.05 26.88
N TYR A 393 -3.12 2.15 26.40
CA TYR A 393 -2.75 0.78 25.99
C TYR A 393 -2.06 0.71 24.63
N ASN A 394 -2.36 1.63 23.70
CA ASN A 394 -1.72 1.65 22.39
C ASN A 394 -0.32 2.28 22.40
N THR A 395 0.68 1.51 21.97
CA THR A 395 2.05 1.96 21.70
C THR A 395 2.32 2.04 20.20
N ALA A 396 2.20 3.25 19.63
CA ALA A 396 2.38 3.51 18.20
C ALA A 396 3.65 4.34 17.90
N THR A 397 4.53 3.82 17.05
CA THR A 397 5.75 4.49 16.57
C THR A 397 5.56 5.01 15.15
N TYR A 398 5.64 6.33 14.99
CA TYR A 398 5.47 7.03 13.71
C TYR A 398 6.81 7.51 13.15
N SER A 399 7.07 7.23 11.88
CA SER A 399 8.18 7.82 11.12
C SER A 399 7.74 9.04 10.32
N ARG A 400 8.67 9.96 10.02
CA ARG A 400 8.39 11.24 9.34
C ARG A 400 7.74 11.13 7.95
N SER A 401 7.73 9.95 7.35
CA SER A 401 7.15 9.69 6.04
C SER A 401 5.85 8.87 6.12
N GLY A 402 5.30 8.63 7.31
CA GLY A 402 4.04 7.90 7.47
C GLY A 402 4.16 6.38 7.44
N HIS A 403 5.34 5.80 7.71
CA HIS A 403 5.40 4.40 8.18
C HIS A 403 5.02 4.36 9.67
N LEU A 404 4.29 3.32 10.06
CA LEU A 404 3.83 3.05 11.41
C LEU A 404 4.28 1.64 11.84
N ILE A 405 4.67 1.50 13.11
CA ILE A 405 4.74 0.23 13.83
C ILE A 405 3.90 0.39 15.09
N GLU A 406 2.92 -0.48 15.28
CA GLU A 406 1.91 -0.39 16.33
C GLU A 406 1.83 -1.68 17.14
N MET A 407 1.77 -1.52 18.46
CA MET A 407 1.54 -2.59 19.44
C MET A 407 0.42 -2.11 20.36
N ASP A 408 -0.77 -2.69 20.20
CA ASP A 408 -1.99 -2.23 20.84
C ASP A 408 -2.42 -3.24 21.90
N ASP A 409 -2.23 -2.91 23.19
CA ASP A 409 -2.64 -3.74 24.33
C ASP A 409 -4.11 -3.47 24.76
N THR A 410 -4.93 -2.85 23.91
CA THR A 410 -6.31 -2.49 24.25
C THR A 410 -7.15 -3.75 24.50
N PRO A 411 -7.76 -3.94 25.70
CA PRO A 411 -8.42 -5.19 26.05
C PRO A 411 -9.58 -5.59 25.11
N GLY A 412 -9.48 -6.78 24.51
CA GLY A 412 -10.41 -7.29 23.50
C GLY A 412 -10.22 -6.74 22.08
N ALA A 413 -9.20 -5.91 21.85
CA ALA A 413 -8.79 -5.36 20.56
C ALA A 413 -7.26 -5.47 20.35
N GLU A 414 -6.63 -6.44 21.02
CA GLU A 414 -5.17 -6.61 21.05
C GLU A 414 -4.60 -6.94 19.66
N ARG A 415 -3.68 -6.11 19.15
CA ARG A 415 -3.17 -6.27 17.77
C ARG A 415 -1.73 -5.78 17.58
N LEU A 416 -1.09 -6.30 16.53
CA LEU A 416 0.18 -5.81 15.99
C LEU A 416 -0.04 -5.31 14.57
N HIS A 417 0.47 -4.13 14.22
CA HIS A 417 0.34 -3.59 12.86
C HIS A 417 1.65 -2.94 12.39
N THR A 418 2.19 -3.40 11.26
CA THR A 418 3.37 -2.82 10.60
C THR A 418 2.95 -2.29 9.24
N TYR A 419 2.92 -0.97 9.09
CA TYR A 419 2.33 -0.28 7.94
C TYR A 419 3.36 0.55 7.18
N HIS A 420 3.44 0.33 5.87
CA HIS A 420 4.19 1.17 4.93
C HIS A 420 3.24 2.18 4.25
N ARG A 421 3.72 3.42 4.11
CA ARG A 421 3.04 4.62 3.57
C ARG A 421 2.45 4.52 2.13
N SER A 422 2.44 3.34 1.53
CA SER A 422 1.80 3.03 0.24
C SER A 422 0.49 2.26 0.39
N GLY A 423 0.05 1.95 1.61
CA GLY A 423 -1.07 1.05 1.88
C GLY A 423 -0.71 -0.43 1.96
N SER A 424 0.59 -0.78 1.96
CA SER A 424 1.04 -2.17 2.22
C SER A 424 1.28 -2.37 3.71
N PHE A 425 0.86 -3.51 4.28
CA PHE A 425 1.04 -3.79 5.70
C PHE A 425 1.04 -5.30 6.03
N GLU A 426 1.42 -5.59 7.27
CA GLU A 426 1.15 -6.83 7.98
C GLU A 426 0.34 -6.48 9.25
N GLU A 427 -0.81 -7.12 9.47
CA GLU A 427 -1.65 -6.96 10.66
C GLU A 427 -1.96 -8.31 11.31
N TYR A 428 -1.85 -8.39 12.63
CA TYR A 428 -2.20 -9.55 13.46
C TYR A 428 -3.43 -9.19 14.30
N HIS A 429 -4.51 -9.97 14.18
CA HIS A 429 -5.81 -9.70 14.80
C HIS A 429 -5.96 -10.41 16.17
N PRO A 430 -6.85 -9.93 17.08
CA PRO A 430 -6.99 -10.49 18.44
C PRO A 430 -7.44 -11.96 18.45
N ASN A 431 -8.10 -12.42 17.38
CA ASN A 431 -8.56 -13.79 17.18
C ASN A 431 -7.46 -14.73 16.63
N GLY A 432 -6.30 -14.19 16.24
CA GLY A 432 -5.20 -14.94 15.62
C GLY A 432 -5.22 -14.96 14.08
N ASP A 433 -6.12 -14.24 13.41
CA ASP A 433 -6.03 -14.01 11.97
C ASP A 433 -4.84 -13.09 11.64
N ILE A 434 -4.26 -13.27 10.44
CA ILE A 434 -3.12 -12.50 9.96
C ILE A 434 -3.44 -11.99 8.55
N VAL A 435 -3.28 -10.69 8.32
CA VAL A 435 -3.55 -10.04 7.03
C VAL A 435 -2.26 -9.41 6.51
N GLU A 436 -1.72 -9.98 5.43
CA GLU A 436 -0.60 -9.42 4.67
C GLU A 436 -1.13 -8.74 3.40
N ARG A 437 -1.15 -7.40 3.38
CA ARG A 437 -1.58 -6.60 2.22
C ARG A 437 -0.37 -6.04 1.49
N THR A 438 -0.16 -6.42 0.22
CA THR A 438 0.88 -5.86 -0.64
C THR A 438 0.29 -5.12 -1.84
N ILE A 439 0.57 -3.81 -1.93
CA ILE A 439 0.14 -2.94 -3.05
C ILE A 439 1.13 -2.97 -4.23
N GLY A 440 2.37 -3.41 -4.00
CA GLY A 440 3.41 -3.58 -5.02
C GLY A 440 3.51 -5.02 -5.54
N SER A 441 4.72 -5.43 -5.91
CA SER A 441 5.03 -6.85 -6.14
C SER A 441 5.45 -7.51 -4.82
N ASN A 442 4.90 -8.70 -4.53
CA ASN A 442 5.40 -9.57 -3.46
C ASN A 442 6.44 -10.56 -4.02
N PHE A 443 7.46 -10.91 -3.23
CA PHE A 443 8.54 -11.81 -3.60
C PHE A 443 8.93 -12.72 -2.42
N ASP A 444 8.40 -13.94 -2.42
CA ASP A 444 8.76 -14.97 -1.44
C ASP A 444 9.94 -15.80 -1.98
N ILE A 445 11.12 -15.62 -1.38
CA ILE A 445 12.39 -16.20 -1.86
C ILE A 445 13.05 -16.97 -0.71
N VAL A 446 13.06 -18.31 -0.82
CA VAL A 446 13.63 -19.21 0.19
C VAL A 446 14.80 -19.99 -0.43
N HIS A 447 15.97 -19.92 0.22
CA HIS A 447 17.19 -20.63 -0.22
C HIS A 447 17.32 -22.08 0.31
N GLY A 448 16.45 -22.47 1.25
CA GLY A 448 16.30 -23.84 1.74
C GLY A 448 14.88 -24.37 1.50
N ASP A 449 14.42 -25.29 2.34
CA ASP A 449 13.10 -25.90 2.18
C ASP A 449 11.97 -24.97 2.65
N LYS A 450 11.04 -24.61 1.76
CA LYS A 450 9.76 -23.97 2.13
C LYS A 450 8.67 -25.03 2.31
N ASN A 451 8.21 -25.19 3.54
CA ASN A 451 7.11 -26.10 3.89
C ASN A 451 5.82 -25.31 4.11
N ILE A 452 4.75 -25.64 3.38
CA ILE A 452 3.42 -25.03 3.54
C ILE A 452 2.46 -26.12 4.01
N HIS A 453 1.83 -25.91 5.18
CA HIS A 453 0.84 -26.83 5.74
C HIS A 453 -0.41 -26.07 6.19
N VAL A 454 -1.53 -26.35 5.54
CA VAL A 454 -2.84 -25.77 5.86
C VAL A 454 -3.76 -26.89 6.34
N LYS A 455 -4.41 -26.70 7.50
CA LYS A 455 -5.37 -27.65 8.08
C LYS A 455 -6.80 -27.44 7.61
N GLY A 456 -7.14 -26.19 7.26
CA GLY A 456 -8.38 -25.82 6.58
C GLY A 456 -8.21 -25.85 5.06
N ASN A 457 -8.92 -24.96 4.38
CA ASN A 457 -8.85 -24.83 2.92
C ASN A 457 -7.67 -23.91 2.52
N LEU A 458 -6.98 -24.25 1.43
CA LEU A 458 -6.03 -23.35 0.77
C LEU A 458 -6.67 -22.85 -0.54
N ASN A 459 -7.15 -21.61 -0.53
CA ASN A 459 -7.72 -20.95 -1.70
C ASN A 459 -6.64 -20.08 -2.37
N ILE A 460 -6.56 -20.11 -3.70
CA ILE A 460 -5.62 -19.30 -4.48
C ILE A 460 -6.40 -18.69 -5.65
N VAL A 461 -6.37 -17.36 -5.78
CA VAL A 461 -6.98 -16.60 -6.88
C VAL A 461 -5.86 -15.86 -7.63
N VAL A 462 -5.85 -15.92 -8.96
CA VAL A 462 -4.88 -15.22 -9.81
C VAL A 462 -5.58 -14.70 -11.06
N ASP A 463 -5.87 -13.40 -11.11
CA ASP A 463 -6.49 -12.73 -12.26
C ASP A 463 -5.59 -12.73 -13.52
N GLY A 464 -4.28 -12.84 -13.31
CA GLY A 464 -3.25 -12.72 -14.34
C GLY A 464 -2.84 -14.04 -14.99
N TYR A 465 -1.53 -14.23 -15.16
CA TYR A 465 -0.94 -15.48 -15.60
C TYR A 465 -0.33 -16.19 -14.39
N TRP A 466 -0.76 -17.44 -14.14
CA TRP A 466 -0.17 -18.31 -13.14
C TRP A 466 0.76 -19.32 -13.81
N GLN A 467 1.99 -19.42 -13.30
CA GLN A 467 2.99 -20.37 -13.78
C GLN A 467 3.62 -21.08 -12.59
N VAL A 468 3.73 -22.41 -12.69
CA VAL A 468 4.47 -23.24 -11.73
C VAL A 468 5.57 -23.95 -12.50
N VAL A 469 6.82 -23.76 -12.08
CA VAL A 469 8.00 -24.41 -12.67
C VAL A 469 8.70 -25.18 -11.57
N VAL A 470 8.86 -26.50 -11.77
CA VAL A 470 9.56 -27.38 -10.83
C VAL A 470 10.76 -27.98 -11.57
N GLY A 471 11.97 -27.69 -11.10
CA GLY A 471 13.22 -28.19 -11.69
C GLY A 471 13.54 -29.66 -11.36
N GLY A 472 12.79 -30.26 -10.44
CA GLY A 472 12.83 -31.68 -10.09
C GLY A 472 11.46 -32.33 -10.25
N THR A 473 11.16 -33.34 -9.43
CA THR A 473 9.87 -34.04 -9.46
C THR A 473 8.75 -33.21 -8.82
N ALA A 474 7.68 -32.94 -9.56
CA ALA A 474 6.41 -32.49 -9.00
C ALA A 474 5.54 -33.70 -8.65
N LEU A 475 5.04 -33.77 -7.40
CA LEU A 475 4.05 -34.76 -6.97
C LEU A 475 2.77 -34.02 -6.58
N ILE A 476 1.68 -34.29 -7.31
CA ILE A 476 0.36 -33.70 -7.09
C ILE A 476 -0.64 -34.83 -6.90
N GLY A 477 -1.42 -34.78 -5.83
CA GLY A 477 -2.40 -35.81 -5.47
C GLY A 477 -3.43 -35.28 -4.49
N ALA A 478 -4.66 -35.80 -4.58
CA ALA A 478 -5.73 -35.54 -3.62
C ALA A 478 -6.22 -36.87 -3.05
N GLY A 479 -6.69 -36.87 -1.79
CA GLY A 479 -7.30 -38.06 -1.16
C GLY A 479 -8.71 -38.41 -1.68
N SER A 480 -9.21 -37.67 -2.67
CA SER A 480 -10.52 -37.85 -3.29
C SER A 480 -10.42 -37.44 -4.78
N THR A 481 -11.08 -36.37 -5.21
CA THR A 481 -11.09 -35.93 -6.61
C THR A 481 -10.06 -34.82 -6.88
N ILE A 482 -9.40 -34.87 -8.03
CA ILE A 482 -8.79 -33.71 -8.69
C ILE A 482 -9.72 -33.32 -9.84
N ASP A 483 -10.23 -32.09 -9.82
CA ASP A 483 -11.13 -31.55 -10.84
C ASP A 483 -10.43 -30.35 -11.51
N THR A 484 -10.29 -30.42 -12.83
CA THR A 484 -9.57 -29.42 -13.64
C THR A 484 -10.49 -28.91 -14.72
N LYS A 485 -10.79 -27.60 -14.67
CA LYS A 485 -11.67 -26.93 -15.63
C LYS A 485 -10.91 -25.80 -16.31
N SER A 486 -11.11 -25.69 -17.62
CA SER A 486 -10.51 -24.67 -18.47
C SER A 486 -11.59 -24.11 -19.39
N GLY A 487 -11.63 -22.78 -19.56
CA GLY A 487 -12.52 -22.12 -20.52
C GLY A 487 -12.04 -22.21 -21.98
N GLY A 488 -10.78 -22.63 -22.18
CA GLY A 488 -10.17 -22.89 -23.49
C GLY A 488 -9.30 -24.15 -23.45
N ASN A 489 -8.32 -24.25 -24.34
CA ASN A 489 -7.51 -25.47 -24.51
C ASN A 489 -6.74 -25.92 -23.24
N THR A 490 -6.92 -27.19 -22.83
CA THR A 490 -6.02 -27.87 -21.88
C THR A 490 -5.08 -28.79 -22.66
N THR A 491 -3.77 -28.65 -22.45
CA THR A 491 -2.72 -29.41 -23.16
C THR A 491 -1.79 -30.10 -22.18
N ILE A 492 -1.63 -31.42 -22.31
CA ILE A 492 -0.67 -32.23 -21.55
C ILE A 492 0.36 -32.79 -22.55
N LYS A 493 1.64 -32.60 -22.28
CA LYS A 493 2.76 -33.06 -23.12
C LYS A 493 3.79 -33.78 -22.26
N ALA A 494 4.06 -35.06 -22.55
CA ALA A 494 5.15 -35.82 -21.97
C ALA A 494 5.59 -36.94 -22.94
N PRO A 495 6.84 -37.47 -22.84
CA PRO A 495 7.29 -38.60 -23.66
C PRO A 495 6.49 -39.89 -23.43
N LYS A 496 5.85 -40.01 -22.26
CA LYS A 496 4.90 -41.06 -21.89
C LYS A 496 3.83 -40.43 -21.01
N ILE A 497 2.57 -40.73 -21.27
CA ILE A 497 1.43 -40.38 -20.41
C ILE A 497 0.72 -41.70 -20.10
N ASP A 498 0.68 -42.07 -18.82
CA ASP A 498 -0.08 -43.23 -18.35
C ASP A 498 -1.38 -42.74 -17.71
N LEU A 499 -2.51 -43.25 -18.20
CA LEU A 499 -3.84 -42.98 -17.64
C LEU A 499 -4.37 -44.29 -17.06
N ASN A 500 -4.47 -44.36 -15.74
CA ASN A 500 -4.59 -45.59 -14.95
C ASN A 500 -3.38 -46.56 -15.13
N PRO A 501 -2.15 -46.12 -14.76
CA PRO A 501 -0.95 -46.98 -14.73
C PRO A 501 -1.05 -48.19 -13.78
#